data_AF-A0A9X1GR44-F1
#
_entry.id   AF-A0A9X1GR44-F1
#
_cell.length_a   1.000
_cell.length_b   1.000
_cell.length_c   1.000
_cell.angle_alpha   90.00
_cell.angle_beta   90.00
_cell.angle_gamma   90.00
#
_symmetry.space_group_name_H-M   'P 1'
#
loop_
_entity.id
_entity.type
_entity.pdbx_description
1 polymer ?
#
loop_
_entity_poly.entity_id
_entity_poly.type
_entity_poly.pdbx_seq_one_letter_code
_entity_poly.pdbx_strand_id
1 'polypeptide(L)'
;MNSEKAQVRLFGLVHSNRDFSQRESWGKNQFNNSFPASLACYMYQKGMKLNYLVLDENLTIQHQEIDVSEIFGIPPLSPNLFFSFESDYVPYRKIVIGKLPRVDLVTHDINRDNACLRSIEIKLTALPDNSTYRLPDNQYGCEIVTRPDTIIYLALSIAHEFENSRDKLLNYLQPVCSQIEDWLSIRQVLPFVSQLVECLDNLLADYIEIQSPLVMQPIWKTVGKTSKLYQNCLDIFVWSNFGFTRLFFDITKRLAKSEETIQRPMRSVVWLAKMLYEFALVGKINHKLIIDTLTYNTKNDKAFALSGSNTRRYMTCDNLIHPRITKEEIKNIILGGGQNFLSPERRFDAIILSNPEIFDDKLKEI
;
A
#
# COMPACT_ATOMS: atom_id res chain seq x y z
N MET A 1 -22.49 -16.60 -35.95
CA MET A 1 -22.42 -15.19 -35.48
C MET A 1 -20.98 -14.92 -35.11
N ASN A 2 -20.34 -13.98 -35.80
CA ASN A 2 -18.92 -13.66 -35.61
C ASN A 2 -18.69 -13.26 -34.15
N SER A 3 -17.91 -14.06 -33.41
CA SER A 3 -17.34 -13.61 -32.16
C SER A 3 -16.38 -12.47 -32.48
N GLU A 4 -16.73 -11.24 -32.10
CA GLU A 4 -15.69 -10.24 -31.87
C GLU A 4 -14.65 -10.91 -30.97
N LYS A 5 -13.43 -11.08 -31.48
CA LYS A 5 -12.33 -11.61 -30.66
C LYS A 5 -12.21 -10.67 -29.46
N ALA A 6 -12.63 -11.14 -28.29
CA ALA A 6 -12.56 -10.37 -27.07
C ALA A 6 -11.14 -9.83 -26.90
N GLN A 7 -10.99 -8.50 -26.85
CA GLN A 7 -9.69 -7.85 -26.77
C GLN A 7 -8.97 -8.24 -25.48
N VAL A 8 -7.68 -8.60 -25.60
CA VAL A 8 -6.82 -8.86 -24.45
C VAL A 8 -6.68 -7.59 -23.62
N ARG A 9 -7.15 -7.61 -22.37
CA ARG A 9 -7.08 -6.47 -21.45
C ARG A 9 -7.34 -6.87 -20.00
N LEU A 10 -7.07 -5.93 -19.08
CA LEU A 10 -7.57 -5.97 -17.71
C LEU A 10 -8.89 -5.19 -17.61
N PHE A 11 -9.84 -5.72 -16.84
CA PHE A 11 -11.13 -5.08 -16.59
C PHE A 11 -10.98 -3.66 -16.00
N GLY A 12 -11.82 -2.73 -16.43
CA GLY A 12 -11.85 -1.35 -15.94
C GLY A 12 -10.68 -0.44 -16.36
N LEU A 13 -9.52 -0.99 -16.74
CA LEU A 13 -8.35 -0.21 -17.14
C LEU A 13 -8.43 0.27 -18.60
N VAL A 14 -9.40 1.14 -18.90
CA VAL A 14 -9.68 1.65 -20.25
C VAL A 14 -8.58 2.61 -20.71
N HIS A 15 -8.20 3.57 -19.86
CA HIS A 15 -7.14 4.53 -20.14
C HIS A 15 -5.98 4.33 -19.17
N SER A 16 -4.80 4.04 -19.71
CA SER A 16 -3.62 3.68 -18.91
C SER A 16 -2.34 4.03 -19.66
N ASN A 17 -1.26 4.30 -18.93
CA ASN A 17 0.09 4.41 -19.51
C ASN A 17 0.71 3.03 -19.86
N ARG A 18 -0.02 1.95 -19.65
CA ARG A 18 0.31 0.57 -20.04
C ARG A 18 -0.70 0.06 -21.04
N ASP A 19 -0.21 -0.55 -22.13
CA ASP A 19 -1.04 -1.17 -23.16
C ASP A 19 -1.18 -2.68 -22.91
N PHE A 20 -2.34 -3.11 -22.39
CA PHE A 20 -2.62 -4.51 -22.10
C PHE A 20 -2.94 -5.36 -23.34
N SER A 21 -2.98 -4.77 -24.54
CA SER A 21 -2.97 -5.56 -25.78
C SER A 21 -1.58 -6.16 -26.08
N GLN A 22 -0.53 -5.65 -25.44
CA GLN A 22 0.85 -6.09 -25.61
C GLN A 22 1.30 -7.00 -24.45
N ARG A 23 2.06 -8.05 -24.77
CA ARG A 23 2.61 -9.01 -23.78
C ARG A 23 3.46 -8.37 -22.70
N GLU A 24 4.17 -7.30 -23.02
CA GLU A 24 5.08 -6.61 -22.09
C GLU A 24 4.37 -6.11 -20.82
N SER A 25 3.12 -5.65 -20.95
CA SER A 25 2.29 -5.15 -19.85
C SER A 25 1.79 -6.25 -18.90
N TRP A 26 1.90 -7.51 -19.31
CA TRP A 26 1.55 -8.70 -18.52
C TRP A 26 2.75 -9.31 -17.79
N GLY A 27 3.95 -8.75 -18.01
CA GLY A 27 5.15 -9.16 -17.29
C GLY A 27 5.05 -8.87 -15.79
N LYS A 28 5.80 -9.64 -15.00
CA LYS A 28 5.86 -9.59 -13.53
C LYS A 28 5.86 -8.18 -12.91
N ASN A 29 6.57 -7.22 -13.50
CA ASN A 29 6.72 -5.88 -12.92
C ASN A 29 5.54 -4.94 -13.22
N GLN A 30 4.71 -5.27 -14.22
CA GLN A 30 3.56 -4.47 -14.62
C GLN A 30 2.23 -5.13 -14.27
N PHE A 31 2.14 -6.46 -14.30
CA PHE A 31 0.90 -7.13 -13.94
C PHE A 31 0.59 -6.99 -12.44
N ASN A 32 1.58 -7.15 -11.58
CA ASN A 32 1.38 -7.21 -10.12
C ASN A 32 0.94 -5.88 -9.46
N ASN A 33 1.09 -4.74 -10.14
CA ASN A 33 0.53 -3.44 -9.75
C ASN A 33 -0.70 -3.05 -10.59
N SER A 34 -0.87 -3.58 -11.81
CA SER A 34 -2.08 -3.33 -12.62
C SER A 34 -3.29 -4.16 -12.20
N PHE A 35 -3.08 -5.45 -11.92
CA PHE A 35 -4.17 -6.36 -11.50
C PHE A 35 -4.93 -5.86 -10.28
N PRO A 36 -4.26 -5.34 -9.22
CA PRO A 36 -4.92 -4.67 -8.10
C PRO A 36 -5.93 -3.58 -8.49
N ALA A 37 -5.57 -2.70 -9.42
CA ALA A 37 -6.46 -1.64 -9.89
C ALA A 37 -7.67 -2.21 -10.65
N SER A 38 -7.43 -3.23 -11.48
CA SER A 38 -8.49 -3.97 -12.20
C SER A 38 -9.45 -4.70 -11.25
N LEU A 39 -8.91 -5.35 -10.21
CA LEU A 39 -9.70 -6.01 -9.16
C LEU A 39 -10.58 -4.99 -8.43
N ALA A 40 -10.05 -3.81 -8.10
CA ALA A 40 -10.83 -2.74 -7.48
C ALA A 40 -11.97 -2.26 -8.39
N CYS A 41 -11.72 -2.10 -9.70
CA CYS A 41 -12.77 -1.77 -10.67
C CYS A 41 -13.86 -2.85 -10.72
N TYR A 42 -13.48 -4.13 -10.69
CA TYR A 42 -14.43 -5.24 -10.71
C TYR A 42 -15.26 -5.31 -9.43
N MET A 43 -14.64 -5.10 -8.26
CA MET A 43 -15.35 -5.01 -6.98
C MET A 43 -16.36 -3.85 -6.98
N TYR A 44 -15.98 -2.69 -7.52
CA TYR A 44 -16.91 -1.57 -7.72
C TYR A 44 -18.09 -1.95 -8.63
N GLN A 45 -17.84 -2.64 -9.75
CA GLN A 45 -18.92 -3.12 -10.63
C GLN A 45 -19.91 -4.04 -9.89
N LYS A 46 -19.41 -4.84 -8.95
CA LYS A 46 -20.24 -5.71 -8.10
C LYS A 46 -20.94 -4.97 -6.95
N GLY A 47 -20.79 -3.65 -6.83
CA GLY A 47 -21.35 -2.86 -5.74
C GLY A 47 -20.66 -3.12 -4.39
N MET A 48 -19.42 -3.61 -4.40
CA MET A 48 -18.65 -3.92 -3.19
C MET A 48 -17.76 -2.76 -2.77
N LYS A 49 -17.85 -2.38 -1.50
CA LYS A 49 -16.88 -1.50 -0.85
C LYS A 49 -15.64 -2.26 -0.38
N LEU A 50 -14.51 -1.58 -0.28
CA LEU A 50 -13.24 -2.17 0.16
C LEU A 50 -13.11 -2.12 1.67
N ASN A 51 -12.34 -3.05 2.26
CA ASN A 51 -12.04 -3.04 3.70
C ASN A 51 -11.12 -1.85 3.99
N TYR A 52 -11.55 -0.87 4.76
CA TYR A 52 -10.76 0.32 5.09
C TYR A 52 -10.23 0.23 6.52
N LEU A 53 -8.91 0.17 6.65
CA LEU A 53 -8.19 0.10 7.91
C LEU A 53 -7.76 1.51 8.30
N VAL A 54 -8.50 2.09 9.24
CA VAL A 54 -8.31 3.44 9.76
C VAL A 54 -7.82 3.41 11.19
N LEU A 55 -7.20 4.51 11.62
CA LEU A 55 -6.82 4.72 13.01
C LEU A 55 -8.00 5.35 13.76
N ASP A 56 -8.31 4.87 14.96
CA ASP A 56 -9.29 5.50 15.85
C ASP A 56 -8.62 6.46 16.86
N GLU A 57 -9.44 7.15 17.67
CA GLU A 57 -8.98 8.08 18.71
C GLU A 57 -8.08 7.39 19.77
N ASN A 58 -8.23 6.08 19.95
CA ASN A 58 -7.40 5.28 20.86
C ASN A 58 -6.09 4.79 20.20
N LEU A 59 -5.80 5.24 18.98
CA LEU A 59 -4.64 4.83 18.18
C LEU A 59 -4.62 3.32 17.89
N THR A 60 -5.80 2.73 17.71
CA THR A 60 -6.01 1.34 17.32
C THR A 60 -6.61 1.26 15.91
N ILE A 61 -6.45 0.10 15.25
CA ILE A 61 -7.01 -0.09 13.90
C ILE A 61 -8.50 -0.43 14.01
N GLN A 62 -9.32 0.40 13.39
CA GLN A 62 -10.74 0.14 13.17
C GLN A 62 -10.97 -0.26 11.70
N HIS A 63 -11.93 -1.18 11.50
CA HIS A 63 -12.37 -1.60 10.18
C HIS A 63 -13.61 -0.80 9.78
N GLN A 64 -13.52 -0.13 8.65
CA GLN A 64 -14.62 0.57 7.98
C GLN A 64 -14.74 0.08 6.53
N GLU A 65 -15.67 0.64 5.79
CA GLU A 65 -15.83 0.39 4.35
C GLU A 65 -15.56 1.67 3.57
N ILE A 66 -14.85 1.57 2.45
CA ILE A 66 -14.57 2.70 1.56
C ILE A 66 -14.99 2.41 0.12
N ASP A 67 -15.60 3.40 -0.54
CA ASP A 67 -15.92 3.28 -1.95
C ASP A 67 -14.65 3.39 -2.81
N VAL A 68 -14.56 2.59 -3.87
CA VAL A 68 -13.40 2.62 -4.78
C VAL A 68 -13.25 3.99 -5.46
N SER A 69 -14.35 4.73 -5.62
CA SER A 69 -14.35 6.11 -6.12
C SER A 69 -13.57 7.07 -5.22
N GLU A 70 -13.55 6.84 -3.90
CA GLU A 70 -12.77 7.66 -2.96
C GLU A 70 -11.26 7.36 -3.09
N ILE A 71 -10.93 6.10 -3.38
CA ILE A 71 -9.56 5.64 -3.64
C ILE A 71 -9.01 6.20 -4.94
N PHE A 72 -9.81 6.22 -6.01
CA PHE A 72 -9.39 6.71 -7.33
C PHE A 72 -9.69 8.18 -7.57
N GLY A 73 -10.51 8.81 -6.73
CA GLY A 73 -10.92 10.21 -6.79
C GLY A 73 -12.14 10.49 -7.68
N ILE A 74 -12.50 9.55 -8.56
CA ILE A 74 -13.72 9.54 -9.40
C ILE A 74 -14.19 8.08 -9.58
N PRO A 75 -15.42 7.82 -10.08
CA PRO A 75 -15.90 6.47 -10.29
C PRO A 75 -14.92 5.58 -11.10
N PRO A 76 -14.61 4.35 -10.67
CA PRO A 76 -13.61 3.48 -11.31
C PRO A 76 -13.90 3.10 -12.76
N LEU A 77 -15.17 3.11 -13.15
CA LEU A 77 -15.61 2.82 -14.52
C LEU A 77 -15.90 4.10 -15.32
N SER A 78 -15.49 5.27 -14.80
CA SER A 78 -15.59 6.53 -15.52
C SER A 78 -14.76 6.46 -16.81
N PRO A 79 -15.29 6.90 -17.97
CA PRO A 79 -14.50 7.01 -19.19
C PRO A 79 -13.39 8.06 -19.06
N ASN A 80 -13.40 8.88 -18.02
CA ASN A 80 -12.40 9.93 -17.83
C ASN A 80 -11.24 9.50 -16.92
N LEU A 81 -11.33 8.32 -16.31
CA LEU A 81 -10.31 7.84 -15.39
C LEU A 81 -9.11 7.29 -16.14
N PHE A 82 -7.94 7.88 -15.90
CA PHE A 82 -6.66 7.41 -16.43
C PHE A 82 -5.77 6.85 -15.31
N PHE A 83 -5.26 5.63 -15.52
CA PHE A 83 -4.35 4.94 -14.62
C PHE A 83 -2.89 5.16 -15.06
N SER A 84 -2.17 5.99 -14.31
CA SER A 84 -0.76 6.26 -14.55
C SER A 84 0.10 5.47 -13.55
N PHE A 85 0.54 4.29 -13.96
CA PHE A 85 1.39 3.45 -13.11
C PHE A 85 2.83 3.96 -13.05
N GLU A 86 3.52 3.72 -11.94
CA GLU A 86 4.93 4.09 -11.75
C GLU A 86 5.19 5.57 -12.12
N SER A 87 4.36 6.45 -11.57
CA SER A 87 4.30 7.87 -11.96
C SER A 87 4.47 8.77 -10.74
N ASP A 88 4.83 10.03 -10.98
CA ASP A 88 5.00 11.02 -9.92
C ASP A 88 3.63 11.60 -9.54
N TYR A 89 3.28 11.65 -8.25
CA TYR A 89 2.14 12.45 -7.80
C TYR A 89 2.53 13.93 -7.73
N VAL A 90 2.29 14.64 -8.84
CA VAL A 90 2.69 16.03 -9.05
C VAL A 90 2.31 16.98 -7.89
N PRO A 91 1.13 16.85 -7.22
CA PRO A 91 0.76 17.74 -6.12
C PRO A 91 1.79 17.84 -4.97
N TYR A 92 2.57 16.78 -4.72
CA TYR A 92 3.60 16.78 -3.67
C TYR A 92 4.93 17.45 -4.09
N ARG A 93 5.13 17.78 -5.37
CA ARG A 93 6.41 18.35 -5.84
C ARG A 93 6.78 19.67 -5.16
N LYS A 94 5.79 20.48 -4.78
CA LYS A 94 6.01 21.79 -4.15
C LYS A 94 6.62 21.71 -2.74
N ILE A 95 6.41 20.59 -2.03
CA ILE A 95 6.89 20.35 -0.67
C ILE A 95 8.13 19.43 -0.62
N VAL A 96 8.79 19.18 -1.75
CA VAL A 96 9.96 18.29 -1.85
C VAL A 96 11.18 19.04 -2.39
N ILE A 97 12.36 18.69 -1.87
CA ILE A 97 13.65 19.04 -2.47
C ILE A 97 14.10 17.91 -3.40
N GLY A 98 14.43 18.24 -4.64
CA GLY A 98 14.88 17.29 -5.64
C GLY A 98 13.72 16.60 -6.39
N LYS A 99 13.98 15.39 -6.90
CA LYS A 99 13.01 14.62 -7.69
C LYS A 99 12.12 13.79 -6.78
N LEU A 100 10.81 13.87 -6.98
CA LEU A 100 9.84 13.02 -6.29
C LEU A 100 10.02 11.55 -6.72
N PRO A 101 10.00 10.57 -5.81
CA PRO A 101 9.94 9.16 -6.19
C PRO A 101 8.60 8.85 -6.87
N ARG A 102 8.61 7.86 -7.75
CA ARG A 102 7.40 7.34 -8.39
C ARG A 102 6.61 6.51 -7.37
N VAL A 103 5.29 6.59 -7.45
CA VAL A 103 4.36 5.72 -6.71
C VAL A 103 3.79 4.67 -7.66
N ASP A 104 3.37 3.53 -7.11
CA ASP A 104 2.85 2.39 -7.89
C ASP A 104 1.69 2.81 -8.82
N LEU A 105 0.76 3.65 -8.36
CA LEU A 105 -0.35 4.17 -9.15
C LEU A 105 -0.67 5.64 -8.83
N VAL A 106 -0.85 6.44 -9.89
CA VAL A 106 -1.49 7.75 -9.85
C VAL A 106 -2.72 7.76 -10.76
N THR A 107 -3.86 8.18 -10.25
CA THR A 107 -5.08 8.35 -11.06
C THR A 107 -5.22 9.80 -11.55
N HIS A 108 -5.76 9.94 -12.75
CA HIS A 108 -6.03 11.24 -13.36
C HIS A 108 -7.45 11.33 -13.93
N ASP A 109 -8.03 12.54 -13.95
CA ASP A 109 -9.21 12.88 -14.74
C ASP A 109 -8.77 13.55 -16.05
N ILE A 110 -8.87 12.83 -17.17
CA ILE A 110 -8.37 13.31 -18.48
C ILE A 110 -9.06 14.59 -18.98
N ASN A 111 -10.22 14.95 -18.42
CA ASN A 111 -10.98 16.13 -18.83
C ASN A 111 -10.69 17.39 -18.01
N ARG A 112 -9.79 17.32 -17.00
CA ARG A 112 -9.48 18.47 -16.14
C ARG A 112 -8.05 18.97 -16.35
N ASP A 113 -7.88 20.28 -16.37
CA ASP A 113 -6.58 20.91 -16.15
C ASP A 113 -6.12 20.61 -14.71
N ASN A 114 -4.83 20.29 -14.52
CA ASN A 114 -4.30 19.72 -13.27
C ASN A 114 -5.02 18.41 -12.84
N ALA A 115 -5.16 17.50 -13.80
CA ALA A 115 -5.87 16.21 -13.73
C ALA A 115 -5.54 15.24 -12.57
N CYS A 116 -4.55 15.50 -11.71
CA CYS A 116 -4.05 14.51 -10.75
C CYS A 116 -5.02 14.33 -9.57
N LEU A 117 -5.54 13.10 -9.38
CA LEU A 117 -6.59 12.82 -8.41
C LEU A 117 -6.02 12.20 -7.11
N ARG A 118 -5.40 11.02 -7.22
CA ARG A 118 -4.94 10.22 -6.07
C ARG A 118 -3.61 9.54 -6.38
N SER A 119 -2.80 9.37 -5.33
CA SER A 119 -1.60 8.51 -5.33
C SER A 119 -1.84 7.31 -4.43
N ILE A 120 -1.57 6.10 -4.93
CA ILE A 120 -1.85 4.86 -4.20
C ILE A 120 -0.64 3.93 -4.31
N GLU A 121 -0.10 3.53 -3.16
CA GLU A 121 0.88 2.46 -3.06
C GLU A 121 0.16 1.11 -3.13
N ILE A 122 0.72 0.15 -3.86
CA ILE A 122 0.08 -1.15 -4.10
C ILE A 122 0.94 -2.25 -3.46
N LYS A 123 0.30 -3.05 -2.60
CA LYS A 123 0.93 -4.19 -1.92
C LYS A 123 0.11 -5.45 -2.16
N LEU A 124 0.37 -6.11 -3.27
CA LEU A 124 -0.20 -7.42 -3.55
C LEU A 124 0.47 -8.43 -2.57
N THR A 125 -0.28 -8.97 -1.60
CA THR A 125 0.20 -9.96 -0.60
C THR A 125 -0.49 -11.33 -0.61
N ALA A 126 0.27 -12.41 -0.38
CA ALA A 126 -0.26 -13.78 -0.27
C ALA A 126 -0.84 -14.07 1.12
N LEU A 127 -1.93 -14.84 1.16
CA LEU A 127 -2.59 -15.33 2.37
C LEU A 127 -2.74 -16.87 2.31
N PRO A 128 -2.18 -17.65 3.24
CA PRO A 128 -1.28 -17.25 4.32
C PRO A 128 0.15 -16.98 3.84
N ASP A 129 0.89 -16.26 4.66
CA ASP A 129 2.34 -16.12 4.52
C ASP A 129 3.12 -17.29 5.15
N ASN A 130 4.45 -17.19 5.09
CA ASN A 130 5.37 -18.18 5.66
C ASN A 130 5.24 -18.37 7.17
N SER A 131 4.77 -17.36 7.92
CA SER A 131 4.67 -17.41 9.38
C SER A 131 3.36 -18.03 9.87
N THR A 132 2.29 -17.99 9.06
CA THR A 132 0.94 -18.37 9.48
C THR A 132 0.38 -19.59 8.76
N TYR A 133 1.04 -20.11 7.71
CA TYR A 133 0.50 -21.20 6.89
C TYR A 133 0.17 -22.53 7.59
N ARG A 134 0.77 -22.80 8.76
CA ARG A 134 0.51 -24.00 9.57
C ARG A 134 -0.59 -23.78 10.60
N LEU A 135 -1.06 -22.54 10.77
CA LEU A 135 -2.14 -22.22 11.69
C LEU A 135 -3.49 -22.58 11.06
N PRO A 136 -4.57 -22.63 11.85
CA PRO A 136 -5.92 -22.70 11.31
C PRO A 136 -6.21 -21.54 10.35
N ASP A 137 -7.14 -21.74 9.42
CA ASP A 137 -7.46 -20.78 8.35
C ASP A 137 -7.90 -19.40 8.89
N ASN A 138 -8.64 -19.37 9.99
CA ASN A 138 -9.02 -18.14 10.69
C ASN A 138 -7.84 -17.43 11.40
N GLN A 139 -6.65 -18.04 11.36
CA GLN A 139 -5.40 -17.52 11.91
C GLN A 139 -4.37 -17.15 10.83
N TYR A 140 -4.75 -17.14 9.56
CA TYR A 140 -3.89 -16.71 8.47
C TYR A 140 -3.61 -15.20 8.51
N GLY A 141 -2.42 -14.82 8.04
CA GLY A 141 -2.00 -13.43 7.86
C GLY A 141 -1.09 -13.27 6.64
N CYS A 142 -0.91 -12.02 6.21
CA CYS A 142 -0.13 -11.67 5.03
C CYS A 142 1.22 -11.06 5.41
N GLU A 143 2.31 -11.44 4.75
CA GLU A 143 3.56 -10.68 4.84
C GLU A 143 3.40 -9.38 4.05
N ILE A 144 3.75 -8.24 4.65
CA ILE A 144 3.85 -6.95 3.97
C ILE A 144 5.30 -6.47 3.98
N VAL A 145 5.80 -6.11 2.79
CA VAL A 145 7.16 -5.57 2.61
C VAL A 145 7.04 -4.13 2.10
N THR A 146 7.60 -3.20 2.87
CA THR A 146 7.47 -1.76 2.63
C THR A 146 8.79 -1.18 2.12
N ARG A 147 8.73 -0.42 1.02
CA ARG A 147 9.89 0.29 0.45
C ARG A 147 10.04 1.66 1.13
N PRO A 148 11.24 2.27 1.10
CA PRO A 148 11.41 3.64 1.59
C PRO A 148 10.45 4.65 0.96
N ASP A 149 10.17 4.51 -0.34
CA ASP A 149 9.26 5.39 -1.07
C ASP A 149 7.85 5.43 -0.46
N THR A 150 7.36 4.31 0.10
CA THR A 150 6.08 4.28 0.82
C THR A 150 6.13 5.16 2.09
N ILE A 151 7.26 5.24 2.79
CA ILE A 151 7.43 6.13 3.96
C ILE A 151 7.53 7.59 3.52
N ILE A 152 8.11 7.85 2.34
CA ILE A 152 8.17 9.19 1.74
C ILE A 152 6.76 9.65 1.40
N TYR A 153 5.97 8.83 0.69
CA TYR A 153 4.57 9.15 0.38
C TYR A 153 3.68 9.25 1.62
N LEU A 154 3.95 8.46 2.67
CA LEU A 154 3.32 8.64 3.98
C LEU A 154 3.60 10.03 4.55
N ALA A 155 4.88 10.43 4.65
CA ALA A 155 5.26 11.74 5.17
C ALA A 155 4.69 12.88 4.34
N LEU A 156 4.69 12.75 3.00
CA LEU A 156 4.13 13.75 2.10
C LEU A 156 2.61 13.87 2.23
N SER A 157 1.89 12.75 2.38
CA SER A 157 0.45 12.77 2.60
C SER A 157 0.07 13.51 3.87
N ILE A 158 0.84 13.34 4.95
CA ILE A 158 0.63 14.06 6.20
C ILE A 158 1.02 15.53 6.00
N ALA A 159 2.24 15.81 5.53
CA ALA A 159 2.76 17.17 5.34
C ALA A 159 1.85 18.04 4.46
N HIS A 160 1.25 17.46 3.41
CA HIS A 160 0.38 18.20 2.50
C HIS A 160 -0.84 18.79 3.20
N GLU A 161 -1.46 18.06 4.13
CA GLU A 161 -2.61 18.56 4.91
C GLU A 161 -2.25 19.76 5.81
N PHE A 162 -0.98 19.87 6.20
CA PHE A 162 -0.47 20.94 7.06
C PHE A 162 0.29 22.04 6.28
N GLU A 163 0.18 22.09 4.96
CA GLU A 163 0.94 23.05 4.14
C GLU A 163 0.69 24.51 4.53
N ASN A 164 -0.55 24.83 4.89
CA ASN A 164 -0.95 26.16 5.34
C ASN A 164 -0.93 26.32 6.87
N SER A 165 -0.48 25.31 7.62
CA SER A 165 -0.50 25.31 9.09
C SER A 165 0.69 24.54 9.70
N ARG A 166 1.88 24.77 9.15
CA ARG A 166 3.13 24.07 9.52
C ARG A 166 3.52 24.23 10.98
N ASP A 167 3.13 25.34 11.61
CA ASP A 167 3.30 25.60 13.04
C ASP A 167 2.61 24.53 13.90
N LYS A 168 1.47 23.99 13.46
CA LYS A 168 0.78 22.89 14.13
C LYS A 168 1.65 21.63 14.19
N LEU A 169 2.24 21.23 13.06
CA LEU A 169 3.21 20.11 13.04
C LEU A 169 4.41 20.40 13.94
N LEU A 170 4.93 21.63 13.87
CA LEU A 170 6.10 22.04 14.63
C LEU A 170 5.86 21.93 16.15
N ASN A 171 4.67 22.26 16.63
CA ASN A 171 4.33 22.20 18.06
C ASN A 171 4.46 20.79 18.66
N TYR A 172 4.16 19.73 17.89
CA TYR A 172 4.35 18.35 18.36
C TYR A 172 5.80 17.90 18.20
N LEU A 173 6.46 18.28 17.10
CA LEU A 173 7.77 17.73 16.73
C LEU A 173 8.92 18.45 17.42
N GLN A 174 8.89 19.78 17.50
CA GLN A 174 9.95 20.62 18.04
C GLN A 174 10.41 20.19 19.44
N PRO A 175 9.52 19.91 20.42
CA PRO A 175 9.95 19.57 21.77
C PRO A 175 10.87 18.35 21.85
N VAL A 176 10.75 17.40 20.93
CA VAL A 176 11.58 16.19 20.88
C VAL A 176 12.71 16.36 19.86
N CYS A 177 12.37 16.73 18.62
CA CYS A 177 13.30 16.77 17.50
C CYS A 177 14.43 17.79 17.68
N SER A 178 14.23 18.89 18.42
CA SER A 178 15.28 19.88 18.65
C SER A 178 16.32 19.45 19.68
N GLN A 179 16.06 18.38 20.44
CA GLN A 179 17.01 17.80 21.40
C GLN A 179 18.02 16.85 20.72
N ILE A 180 17.75 16.43 19.48
CA ILE A 180 18.64 15.57 18.69
C ILE A 180 19.58 16.47 17.89
N GLU A 181 20.80 16.67 18.39
CA GLU A 181 21.81 17.51 17.73
C GLU A 181 22.33 16.86 16.45
N ASP A 182 22.69 15.58 16.52
CA ASP A 182 23.18 14.78 15.38
C ASP A 182 22.27 13.59 15.07
N TRP A 183 21.46 13.76 14.02
CA TRP A 183 20.57 12.71 13.51
C TRP A 183 21.31 11.53 12.88
N LEU A 184 22.60 11.65 12.55
CA LEU A 184 23.40 10.54 12.00
C LEU A 184 23.87 9.58 13.11
N SER A 185 23.97 10.07 14.35
CA SER A 185 24.47 9.31 15.47
C SER A 185 23.39 8.44 16.10
N ILE A 186 23.55 7.11 16.02
CA ILE A 186 22.67 6.15 16.71
C ILE A 186 22.58 6.48 18.21
N ARG A 187 23.71 6.82 18.84
CA ARG A 187 23.78 7.14 20.27
C ARG A 187 22.92 8.35 20.64
N GLN A 188 22.82 9.33 19.74
CA GLN A 188 22.00 10.52 19.97
C GLN A 188 20.54 10.31 19.61
N VAL A 189 20.23 9.52 18.57
CA VAL A 189 18.84 9.31 18.11
C VAL A 189 18.09 8.28 18.96
N LEU A 190 18.74 7.16 19.30
CA LEU A 190 18.11 6.02 19.95
C LEU A 190 17.34 6.39 21.24
N PRO A 191 17.88 7.23 22.15
CA PRO A 191 17.15 7.63 23.36
C PRO A 191 15.81 8.33 23.10
N PHE A 192 15.65 8.98 21.95
CA PHE A 192 14.45 9.74 21.59
C PHE A 192 13.44 8.95 20.78
N VAL A 193 13.76 7.73 20.30
CA VAL A 193 12.87 6.96 19.40
C VAL A 193 11.47 6.77 20.00
N SER A 194 11.38 6.46 21.30
CA SER A 194 10.08 6.33 21.98
C SER A 194 9.31 7.65 22.01
N GLN A 195 10.00 8.77 22.29
CA GLN A 195 9.40 10.09 22.32
C GLN A 195 8.97 10.58 20.92
N LEU A 196 9.71 10.18 19.87
CA LEU A 196 9.31 10.42 18.48
C LEU A 196 8.01 9.68 18.13
N VAL A 197 7.84 8.45 18.62
CA VAL A 197 6.57 7.74 18.47
C VAL A 197 5.46 8.47 19.22
N GLU A 198 5.68 8.86 20.47
CA GLU A 198 4.68 9.53 21.30
C GLU A 198 4.24 10.87 20.72
N CYS A 199 5.17 11.71 20.25
CA CYS A 199 4.80 13.01 19.67
C CYS A 199 4.04 12.85 18.34
N LEU A 200 4.41 11.86 17.52
CA LEU A 200 3.66 11.54 16.30
C LEU A 200 2.30 10.94 16.64
N ASP A 201 2.18 10.07 17.64
CA ASP A 201 0.89 9.51 18.09
C ASP A 201 -0.07 10.62 18.53
N ASN A 202 0.40 11.59 19.32
CA ASN A 202 -0.41 12.73 19.75
C ASN A 202 -0.86 13.58 18.54
N LEU A 203 0.04 13.83 17.60
CA LEU A 203 -0.30 14.52 16.35
C LEU A 203 -1.39 13.76 15.57
N LEU A 204 -1.27 12.44 15.42
CA LEU A 204 -2.24 11.65 14.66
C LEU A 204 -3.60 11.57 15.37
N ALA A 205 -3.62 11.49 16.70
CA ALA A 205 -4.85 11.49 17.49
C ALA A 205 -5.62 12.81 17.35
N ASP A 206 -4.93 13.95 17.47
CA ASP A 206 -5.57 15.28 17.44
C ASP A 206 -6.11 15.66 16.04
N TYR A 207 -5.66 14.96 15.00
CA TYR A 207 -6.05 15.20 13.60
C TYR A 207 -6.64 13.95 12.94
N ILE A 208 -7.21 13.03 13.71
CA ILE A 208 -7.65 11.70 13.22
C ILE A 208 -8.57 11.76 11.99
N GLU A 209 -9.37 12.81 11.89
CA GLU A 209 -10.35 13.04 10.81
C GLU A 209 -9.74 13.34 9.44
N ILE A 210 -8.47 13.75 9.36
CA ILE A 210 -7.81 14.06 8.07
C ILE A 210 -7.13 12.85 7.44
N GLN A 211 -7.20 11.68 8.08
CA GLN A 211 -6.59 10.48 7.53
C GLN A 211 -7.18 10.12 6.17
N SER A 212 -6.34 9.69 5.25
CA SER A 212 -6.71 9.44 3.86
C SER A 212 -6.14 8.10 3.37
N PRO A 213 -6.71 7.46 2.34
CA PRO A 213 -6.14 6.26 1.75
C PRO A 213 -4.68 6.46 1.31
N LEU A 214 -3.82 5.50 1.63
CA LEU A 214 -2.39 5.50 1.24
C LEU A 214 -2.00 4.22 0.51
N VAL A 215 -2.33 3.06 1.08
CA VAL A 215 -1.91 1.76 0.57
C VAL A 215 -3.11 0.90 0.23
N MET A 216 -3.20 0.45 -1.01
CA MET A 216 -4.11 -0.61 -1.43
C MET A 216 -3.37 -1.95 -1.36
N GLN A 217 -3.83 -2.82 -0.47
CA GLN A 217 -3.30 -4.16 -0.23
C GLN A 217 -4.31 -5.24 -0.63
N PRO A 218 -4.33 -5.66 -1.91
CA PRO A 218 -5.05 -6.87 -2.29
C PRO A 218 -4.40 -8.12 -1.71
N ILE A 219 -5.25 -9.08 -1.37
CA ILE A 219 -4.85 -10.39 -0.91
C ILE A 219 -5.20 -11.46 -1.95
N TRP A 220 -4.38 -12.51 -2.07
CA TRP A 220 -4.79 -13.77 -2.71
C TRP A 220 -4.62 -14.94 -1.75
N LYS A 221 -5.70 -15.72 -1.61
CA LYS A 221 -5.77 -16.82 -0.65
C LYS A 221 -5.49 -18.17 -1.31
N THR A 222 -4.53 -18.91 -0.77
CA THR A 222 -4.15 -20.26 -1.23
C THR A 222 -4.36 -21.32 -0.17
N VAL A 223 -4.47 -22.58 -0.57
CA VAL A 223 -4.50 -23.73 0.34
C VAL A 223 -3.10 -23.91 0.95
N GLY A 224 -2.89 -23.37 2.15
CA GLY A 224 -1.57 -23.31 2.77
C GLY A 224 -0.53 -22.63 1.85
N LYS A 225 0.63 -23.27 1.65
CA LYS A 225 1.69 -22.80 0.73
C LYS A 225 1.58 -23.36 -0.69
N THR A 226 0.49 -24.03 -1.03
CA THR A 226 0.34 -24.59 -2.37
C THR A 226 0.04 -23.49 -3.39
N SER A 227 0.14 -23.81 -4.68
CA SER A 227 -0.31 -22.92 -5.75
C SER A 227 -1.82 -22.95 -5.98
N LYS A 228 -2.57 -23.77 -5.23
CA LYS A 228 -4.02 -23.89 -5.37
C LYS A 228 -4.73 -22.76 -4.66
N LEU A 229 -5.57 -22.02 -5.39
CA LEU A 229 -6.41 -20.97 -4.80
C LEU A 229 -7.54 -21.58 -3.98
N TYR A 230 -7.96 -20.87 -2.93
CA TYR A 230 -9.24 -21.13 -2.29
C TYR A 230 -10.40 -20.80 -3.23
N GLN A 231 -11.60 -21.30 -2.91
CA GLN A 231 -12.81 -20.89 -3.62
C GLN A 231 -13.02 -19.37 -3.51
N ASN A 232 -13.01 -18.87 -2.29
CA ASN A 232 -13.01 -17.44 -1.93
C ASN A 232 -11.55 -17.00 -1.77
N CYS A 233 -11.01 -16.28 -2.74
CA CYS A 233 -9.56 -16.08 -2.80
C CYS A 233 -9.08 -14.65 -3.00
N LEU A 234 -9.92 -13.69 -3.38
CA LEU A 234 -9.46 -12.31 -3.59
C LEU A 234 -10.28 -11.33 -2.75
N ASP A 235 -9.60 -10.36 -2.15
CA ASP A 235 -10.19 -9.19 -1.50
C ASP A 235 -9.17 -8.05 -1.48
N ILE A 236 -9.61 -6.85 -1.10
CA ILE A 236 -8.75 -5.67 -0.97
C ILE A 236 -8.92 -5.04 0.42
N PHE A 237 -7.79 -4.79 1.05
CA PHE A 237 -7.65 -3.98 2.25
C PHE A 237 -6.97 -2.66 1.88
N VAL A 238 -7.53 -1.55 2.31
CA VAL A 238 -6.97 -0.22 2.11
C VAL A 238 -6.51 0.28 3.47
N TRP A 239 -5.26 0.72 3.58
CA TRP A 239 -4.76 1.39 4.78
C TRP A 239 -4.86 2.89 4.61
N SER A 240 -5.40 3.58 5.61
CA SER A 240 -5.19 5.03 5.70
C SER A 240 -3.72 5.33 5.98
N ASN A 241 -3.26 6.54 5.65
CA ASN A 241 -1.93 7.01 6.01
C ASN A 241 -1.67 6.86 7.52
N PHE A 242 -2.65 7.19 8.36
CA PHE A 242 -2.53 7.11 9.82
C PHE A 242 -2.57 5.65 10.28
N GLY A 243 -3.50 4.83 9.78
CA GLY A 243 -3.58 3.41 10.10
C GLY A 243 -2.30 2.65 9.71
N PHE A 244 -1.70 3.00 8.57
CA PHE A 244 -0.45 2.39 8.12
C PHE A 244 0.72 2.61 9.10
N THR A 245 0.67 3.67 9.93
CA THR A 245 1.71 3.92 10.95
C THR A 245 1.80 2.80 11.99
N ARG A 246 0.67 2.15 12.33
CA ARG A 246 0.64 1.08 13.34
C ARG A 246 1.57 -0.07 13.03
N LEU A 247 1.75 -0.36 11.74
CA LEU A 247 2.65 -1.41 11.26
C LEU A 247 4.07 -1.25 11.80
N PHE A 248 4.59 -0.03 11.95
CA PHE A 248 5.95 0.19 12.44
C PHE A 248 6.02 0.92 13.79
N PHE A 249 5.00 1.69 14.17
CA PHE A 249 4.94 2.34 15.48
C PHE A 249 4.79 1.29 16.60
N ASP A 250 3.87 0.35 16.48
CA ASP A 250 3.65 -0.66 17.52
C ASP A 250 4.84 -1.59 17.69
N ILE A 251 5.53 -1.89 16.58
CA ILE A 251 6.77 -2.65 16.61
C ILE A 251 7.86 -1.84 17.30
N THR A 252 8.01 -0.56 16.95
CA THR A 252 8.95 0.36 17.58
C THR A 252 8.73 0.49 19.08
N LYS A 253 7.48 0.63 19.55
CA LYS A 253 7.15 0.68 21.00
C LYS A 253 7.61 -0.56 21.75
N ARG A 254 7.63 -1.74 21.11
CA ARG A 254 8.13 -2.99 21.71
C ARG A 254 9.65 -3.02 21.71
N LEU A 255 10.28 -2.65 20.59
CA LEU A 255 11.74 -2.73 20.40
C LEU A 255 12.51 -1.65 21.16
N ALA A 256 12.02 -0.42 21.21
CA ALA A 256 12.72 0.72 21.80
C ALA A 256 12.97 0.59 23.32
N LYS A 257 12.30 -0.37 23.97
CA LYS A 257 12.50 -0.68 25.40
C LYS A 257 13.68 -1.63 25.66
N SER A 258 14.13 -2.36 24.65
CA SER A 258 15.05 -3.50 24.83
C SER A 258 16.24 -3.50 23.88
N GLU A 259 16.18 -2.75 22.78
CA GLU A 259 17.22 -2.75 21.75
C GLU A 259 18.27 -1.65 22.01
N GLU A 260 19.55 -2.02 21.88
CA GLU A 260 20.68 -1.10 21.90
C GLU A 260 20.98 -0.49 20.51
N THR A 261 20.24 -0.91 19.47
CA THR A 261 20.44 -0.49 18.08
C THR A 261 19.13 -0.09 17.42
N ILE A 262 19.21 0.73 16.36
CA ILE A 262 18.04 1.18 15.61
C ILE A 262 17.69 0.12 14.54
N GLN A 263 16.59 -0.59 14.77
CA GLN A 263 16.04 -1.55 13.82
C GLN A 263 15.24 -0.86 12.70
N ARG A 264 14.95 -1.59 11.62
CA ARG A 264 14.21 -1.10 10.44
C ARG A 264 12.87 -0.37 10.75
N PRO A 265 11.97 -0.92 11.60
CA PRO A 265 10.76 -0.21 12.00
C PRO A 265 11.05 1.09 12.77
N MET A 266 12.01 1.06 13.70
CA MET A 266 12.44 2.23 14.47
C MET A 266 12.99 3.33 13.55
N ARG A 267 13.85 2.95 12.60
CA ARG A 267 14.35 3.85 11.56
C ARG A 267 13.23 4.47 10.73
N SER A 268 12.17 3.73 10.43
CA SER A 268 11.04 4.26 9.68
C SER A 268 10.27 5.33 10.47
N VAL A 269 10.19 5.21 11.81
CA VAL A 269 9.71 6.29 12.69
C VAL A 269 10.64 7.50 12.60
N VAL A 270 11.95 7.29 12.73
CA VAL A 270 12.93 8.38 12.65
C VAL A 270 12.87 9.11 11.31
N TRP A 271 12.76 8.38 10.20
CA TRP A 271 12.57 8.94 8.86
C TRP A 271 11.29 9.77 8.77
N LEU A 272 10.16 9.25 9.23
CA LEU A 272 8.89 9.98 9.23
C LEU A 272 8.98 11.26 10.06
N ALA A 273 9.46 11.17 11.31
CA ALA A 273 9.61 12.30 12.21
C ALA A 273 10.53 13.37 11.62
N LYS A 274 11.68 12.96 11.09
CA LYS A 274 12.66 13.88 10.50
C LYS A 274 12.09 14.57 9.25
N MET A 275 11.40 13.85 8.38
CA MET A 275 10.78 14.43 7.18
C MET A 275 9.70 15.45 7.55
N LEU A 276 8.80 15.12 8.49
CA LEU A 276 7.77 16.05 8.96
C LEU A 276 8.36 17.25 9.70
N TYR A 277 9.45 17.07 10.45
CA TYR A 277 10.11 18.15 11.17
C TYR A 277 10.82 19.12 10.21
N GLU A 278 11.53 18.61 9.19
CA GLU A 278 12.09 19.47 8.14
C GLU A 278 11.00 20.26 7.41
N PHE A 279 9.90 19.60 7.06
CA PHE A 279 8.76 20.26 6.47
C PHE A 279 8.19 21.36 7.38
N ALA A 280 7.99 21.07 8.66
CA ALA A 280 7.46 22.02 9.62
C ALA A 280 8.34 23.29 9.69
N LEU A 281 9.66 23.13 9.71
CA LEU A 281 10.62 24.23 9.76
C LEU A 281 10.66 25.06 8.46
N VAL A 282 10.90 24.43 7.31
CA VAL A 282 11.25 25.15 6.07
C VAL A 282 10.26 24.95 4.91
N GLY A 283 9.20 24.17 5.12
CA GLY A 283 8.14 23.93 4.13
C GLY A 283 8.50 22.92 3.05
N LYS A 284 9.66 22.24 3.18
CA LYS A 284 10.12 21.24 2.22
C LYS A 284 10.79 20.05 2.89
N ILE A 285 10.75 18.90 2.21
CA ILE A 285 11.34 17.64 2.66
C ILE A 285 12.51 17.25 1.75
N ASN A 286 13.71 17.06 2.30
CA ASN A 286 14.83 16.44 1.58
C ASN A 286 14.85 14.93 1.81
N HIS A 287 13.84 14.25 1.28
CA HIS A 287 13.63 12.82 1.50
C HIS A 287 14.84 11.98 1.08
N LYS A 288 15.47 12.30 -0.05
CA LYS A 288 16.64 11.57 -0.54
C LYS A 288 17.79 11.63 0.46
N LEU A 289 18.12 12.84 0.94
CA LEU A 289 19.17 13.01 1.96
C LEU A 289 18.84 12.21 3.22
N ILE A 290 17.61 12.29 3.71
CA ILE A 290 17.16 11.59 4.91
C ILE A 290 17.30 10.06 4.74
N ILE A 291 16.76 9.47 3.67
CA ILE A 291 16.80 8.02 3.45
C ILE A 291 18.24 7.51 3.23
N ASP A 292 19.07 8.29 2.51
CA ASP A 292 20.43 7.88 2.15
C ASP A 292 21.41 8.04 3.32
N THR A 293 21.17 8.97 4.25
CA THR A 293 22.09 9.26 5.36
C THR A 293 21.67 8.64 6.68
N LEU A 294 20.36 8.60 6.98
CA LEU A 294 19.83 8.09 8.25
C LEU A 294 19.61 6.57 8.18
N THR A 295 20.64 5.82 7.77
CA THR A 295 20.53 4.37 7.52
C THR A 295 20.67 3.53 8.79
N TYR A 296 21.37 4.05 9.80
CA TYR A 296 21.64 3.41 11.10
C TYR A 296 22.12 1.97 10.99
N ASN A 297 23.13 1.73 10.14
CA ASN A 297 23.73 0.41 9.89
C ASN A 297 22.78 -0.65 9.31
N THR A 298 21.60 -0.26 8.84
CA THR A 298 20.68 -1.17 8.14
C THR A 298 20.61 -0.81 6.66
N LYS A 299 20.51 -1.80 5.76
CA LYS A 299 20.32 -1.51 4.33
C LYS A 299 19.03 -0.72 4.11
N ASN A 300 19.04 0.25 3.22
CA ASN A 300 17.90 1.10 2.88
C ASN A 300 17.07 0.58 1.68
N ASP A 301 17.27 -0.66 1.26
CA ASP A 301 16.49 -1.32 0.19
C ASP A 301 15.01 -1.53 0.57
N LYS A 302 14.73 -1.62 1.88
CA LYS A 302 13.39 -1.72 2.45
C LYS A 302 13.30 -0.82 3.68
N ALA A 303 12.14 -0.20 3.87
CA ALA A 303 11.82 0.47 5.12
C ALA A 303 11.68 -0.56 6.24
N PHE A 304 10.76 -1.53 6.07
CA PHE A 304 10.55 -2.66 6.97
C PHE A 304 9.82 -3.80 6.26
N ALA A 305 9.72 -4.95 6.93
CA ALA A 305 8.84 -6.05 6.53
C ALA A 305 8.20 -6.63 7.78
N LEU A 306 6.94 -7.05 7.69
CA LEU A 306 6.21 -7.68 8.78
C LEU A 306 5.56 -8.95 8.30
N SER A 307 5.73 -10.00 9.09
CA SER A 307 5.11 -11.31 8.87
C SER A 307 3.60 -11.27 9.11
N GLY A 308 2.90 -12.26 8.56
CA GLY A 308 1.48 -12.52 8.78
C GLY A 308 1.11 -12.63 10.25
N SER A 309 1.99 -13.18 11.08
CA SER A 309 1.81 -13.24 12.54
C SER A 309 1.70 -11.86 13.20
N ASN A 310 2.31 -10.82 12.61
CA ASN A 310 2.22 -9.45 13.09
C ASN A 310 1.11 -8.65 12.41
N THR A 311 0.88 -8.84 11.10
CA THR A 311 -0.13 -8.06 10.35
C THR A 311 -1.56 -8.52 10.64
N ARG A 312 -1.77 -9.81 10.92
CA ARG A 312 -3.09 -10.40 11.15
C ARG A 312 -3.90 -9.63 12.19
N ARG A 313 -3.29 -9.21 13.30
CA ARG A 313 -4.01 -8.51 14.39
C ARG A 313 -4.73 -7.22 13.93
N TYR A 314 -4.26 -6.62 12.84
CA TYR A 314 -4.86 -5.42 12.26
C TYR A 314 -5.88 -5.74 11.18
N MET A 315 -5.72 -6.86 10.46
CA MET A 315 -6.53 -7.22 9.30
C MET A 315 -7.64 -8.24 9.60
N THR A 316 -7.68 -8.81 10.81
CA THR A 316 -8.63 -9.89 11.14
C THR A 316 -10.06 -9.40 11.06
N CYS A 317 -10.80 -9.92 10.08
CA CYS A 317 -12.23 -9.75 9.89
C CYS A 317 -12.77 -10.90 9.03
N ASP A 318 -14.09 -10.97 8.84
CA ASP A 318 -14.72 -12.01 8.02
C ASP A 318 -14.19 -12.04 6.59
N ASN A 319 -13.89 -10.87 6.00
CA ASN A 319 -13.37 -10.75 4.64
C ASN A 319 -11.91 -11.24 4.51
N LEU A 320 -11.15 -11.30 5.61
CA LEU A 320 -9.83 -11.95 5.60
C LEU A 320 -9.96 -13.47 5.63
N ILE A 321 -10.91 -13.99 6.40
CA ILE A 321 -11.17 -15.44 6.52
C ILE A 321 -11.85 -15.95 5.23
N HIS A 322 -12.80 -15.21 4.70
CA HIS A 322 -13.58 -15.55 3.51
C HIS A 322 -13.54 -14.40 2.48
N PRO A 323 -12.43 -14.26 1.72
CA PRO A 323 -12.30 -13.23 0.67
C PRO A 323 -13.49 -13.20 -0.29
N ARG A 324 -13.99 -12.01 -0.61
CA ARG A 324 -15.31 -11.86 -1.26
C ARG A 324 -15.35 -12.19 -2.75
N ILE A 325 -14.20 -12.23 -3.43
CA ILE A 325 -14.11 -12.58 -4.85
C ILE A 325 -13.65 -14.03 -5.02
N THR A 326 -14.40 -14.80 -5.81
CA THR A 326 -14.09 -16.22 -6.01
C THR A 326 -13.03 -16.44 -7.10
N LYS A 327 -12.40 -17.62 -7.09
CA LYS A 327 -11.38 -17.97 -8.10
C LYS A 327 -11.93 -17.96 -9.53
N GLU A 328 -13.18 -18.34 -9.74
CA GLU A 328 -13.81 -18.35 -11.07
C GLU A 328 -14.05 -16.95 -11.61
N GLU A 329 -14.16 -15.95 -10.74
CA GLU A 329 -14.37 -14.56 -11.12
C GLU A 329 -13.11 -13.91 -11.69
N ILE A 330 -11.93 -14.51 -11.51
CA ILE A 330 -10.68 -14.01 -12.09
C ILE A 330 -10.79 -13.90 -13.61
N LYS A 331 -11.57 -14.77 -14.27
CA LYS A 331 -11.82 -14.70 -15.73
C LYS A 331 -12.63 -13.48 -16.17
N ASN A 332 -13.30 -12.80 -15.23
CA ASN A 332 -14.01 -11.54 -15.48
C ASN A 332 -13.11 -10.32 -15.27
N ILE A 333 -11.89 -10.52 -14.74
CA ILE A 333 -10.89 -9.47 -14.48
C ILE A 333 -9.79 -9.53 -15.54
N ILE A 334 -9.34 -10.73 -15.90
CA ILE A 334 -8.37 -11.01 -16.97
C ILE A 334 -9.14 -11.42 -18.23
N LEU A 335 -9.19 -10.53 -19.21
CA LEU A 335 -10.08 -10.66 -20.37
C LEU A 335 -9.35 -11.05 -21.65
N GLY A 336 -10.09 -11.60 -22.61
CA GLY A 336 -9.62 -11.81 -23.99
C GLY A 336 -8.49 -12.82 -24.15
N GLY A 337 -8.27 -13.71 -23.17
CA GLY A 337 -7.14 -14.63 -23.19
C GLY A 337 -5.84 -14.05 -22.64
N GLY A 338 -5.89 -12.93 -21.90
CA GLY A 338 -4.72 -12.27 -21.32
C GLY A 338 -3.91 -13.12 -20.35
N GLN A 339 -4.49 -14.16 -19.75
CA GLN A 339 -3.76 -15.14 -18.96
C GLN A 339 -2.63 -15.80 -19.77
N ASN A 340 -2.78 -15.94 -21.09
CA ASN A 340 -1.76 -16.51 -21.98
C ASN A 340 -0.55 -15.59 -22.15
N PHE A 341 -0.64 -14.33 -21.71
CA PHE A 341 0.45 -13.35 -21.76
C PHE A 341 1.18 -13.24 -20.42
N LEU A 342 0.67 -13.88 -19.36
CA LEU A 342 1.35 -13.92 -18.07
C LEU A 342 2.70 -14.63 -18.21
N SER A 343 3.74 -14.02 -17.64
CA SER A 343 5.09 -14.58 -17.57
C SER A 343 5.40 -14.91 -16.11
N PRO A 344 5.10 -16.15 -15.66
CA PRO A 344 5.04 -16.49 -14.25
C PRO A 344 6.41 -16.46 -13.57
N GLU A 345 6.43 -15.93 -12.35
CA GLU A 345 7.51 -16.08 -11.38
C GLU A 345 6.92 -16.51 -10.01
N ARG A 346 7.64 -16.46 -8.89
CA ARG A 346 7.09 -16.85 -7.56
C ARG A 346 6.01 -15.89 -6.99
N ARG A 347 5.07 -15.38 -7.81
CA ARG A 347 4.07 -14.35 -7.46
C ARG A 347 2.66 -14.75 -7.94
N PHE A 348 1.69 -13.84 -7.83
CA PHE A 348 0.27 -14.10 -8.13
C PHE A 348 0.02 -14.52 -9.58
N ASP A 349 0.80 -14.01 -10.53
CA ASP A 349 0.81 -14.45 -11.94
C ASP A 349 1.04 -15.97 -12.10
N ALA A 350 1.98 -16.56 -11.36
CA ALA A 350 2.16 -18.02 -11.37
C ALA A 350 1.05 -18.78 -10.64
N ILE A 351 0.44 -18.18 -9.63
CA ILE A 351 -0.72 -18.78 -8.97
C ILE A 351 -1.86 -18.88 -9.98
N ILE A 352 -2.13 -17.83 -10.76
CA ILE A 352 -3.16 -17.86 -11.82
C ILE A 352 -2.87 -18.98 -12.82
N LEU A 353 -1.64 -19.09 -13.33
CA LEU A 353 -1.28 -20.12 -14.31
C LEU A 353 -1.28 -21.55 -13.74
N SER A 354 -1.19 -21.69 -12.41
CA SER A 354 -1.31 -22.98 -11.72
C SER A 354 -2.76 -23.42 -11.48
N ASN A 355 -3.75 -22.58 -11.80
CA ASN A 355 -5.18 -22.89 -11.69
C ASN A 355 -5.85 -22.71 -13.09
N PRO A 356 -5.49 -23.54 -14.09
CA PRO A 356 -5.97 -23.39 -15.46
C PRO A 356 -7.48 -23.58 -15.61
N GLU A 357 -8.14 -24.26 -14.67
CA GLU A 357 -9.59 -24.47 -14.65
C GLU A 357 -10.39 -23.16 -14.50
N ILE A 358 -9.73 -22.06 -14.13
CA ILE A 358 -10.30 -20.71 -14.15
C ILE A 358 -10.72 -20.33 -15.59
N PHE A 359 -9.94 -20.74 -16.59
CA PHE A 359 -10.07 -20.31 -17.98
C PHE A 359 -10.44 -21.45 -18.94
N ASP A 360 -10.43 -22.70 -18.50
CA ASP A 360 -10.88 -23.86 -19.27
C ASP A 360 -11.89 -24.68 -18.47
N ASP A 361 -13.17 -24.58 -18.86
CA ASP A 361 -14.27 -25.27 -18.18
C ASP A 361 -14.16 -26.80 -18.24
N LYS A 362 -13.41 -27.36 -19.21
CA LYS A 362 -13.19 -28.82 -19.31
C LYS A 362 -12.36 -29.38 -18.16
N LEU A 363 -11.58 -28.52 -17.49
CA LEU A 363 -10.71 -28.90 -16.38
C LEU A 363 -11.42 -28.87 -15.01
N LYS A 364 -12.71 -28.48 -14.96
CA LYS A 364 -13.46 -28.40 -13.69
C LYS A 364 -13.99 -29.74 -13.18
N GLU A 365 -14.07 -30.73 -14.06
CA GLU A 365 -14.62 -32.07 -13.77
C GLU A 365 -13.52 -33.12 -13.50
N ILE A 366 -12.26 -32.69 -13.47
CA ILE A 366 -11.06 -33.50 -13.13
C ILE A 366 -10.59 -33.08 -11.75
#